data_AF-A0A976GSX3-F1
#
_entry.id   AF-A0A976GSX3-F1
#
_cell.length_a   1.000
_cell.length_b   1.000
_cell.length_c   1.000
_cell.angle_alpha   90.00
_cell.angle_beta   90.00
_cell.angle_gamma   90.00
#
_symmetry.space_group_name_H-M   'P 1'
#
loop_
_entity.id
_entity.type
_entity.pdbx_description
1 polymer ?
#
loop_
_entity_poly.entity_id
_entity_poly.type
_entity_poly.pdbx_seq_one_letter_code
_entity_poly.pdbx_strand_id
1 'polypeptide(L)'
;MKKTQTLQYQLSLVLLIMMHIAGVIGLHWHITHFYFQYLIGFNLILTNIILFSFHQSFEKKFIISFLLIAFLGFLIELLGVHTGVIFGKYQYEWALGFKIAEVPLLIGLN
;
A
#
# COMPACT_ATOMS: atom_id res chain seq x y z
N MET A 1 -25.92 -15.72 8.41
CA MET A 1 -24.69 -15.48 7.62
C MET A 1 -24.66 -14.12 6.90
N LYS A 2 -25.72 -13.67 6.20
CA LYS A 2 -25.70 -12.37 5.47
C LYS A 2 -25.47 -11.12 6.34
N LYS A 3 -26.06 -11.05 7.53
CA LYS A 3 -25.96 -9.86 8.42
C LYS A 3 -24.53 -9.57 8.90
N THR A 4 -23.75 -10.61 9.18
CA THR A 4 -22.35 -10.48 9.64
C THR A 4 -21.45 -9.94 8.53
N GLN A 5 -21.63 -10.40 7.28
CA GLN A 5 -20.89 -9.89 6.13
C GLN A 5 -21.24 -8.41 5.84
N THR A 6 -22.51 -8.03 5.96
CA THR A 6 -22.91 -6.62 5.80
C THR A 6 -22.29 -5.71 6.86
N LEU A 7 -22.23 -6.16 8.12
CA LEU A 7 -21.59 -5.40 9.20
C LEU A 7 -20.07 -5.28 8.99
N GLN A 8 -19.39 -6.37 8.61
CA GLN A 8 -17.96 -6.34 8.30
C GLN A 8 -17.63 -5.37 7.17
N TYR A 9 -18.46 -5.35 6.12
CA TYR A 9 -18.33 -4.39 5.03
C TYR A 9 -18.49 -2.94 5.52
N GLN A 10 -19.53 -2.64 6.29
CA GLN A 10 -19.76 -1.29 6.84
C GLN A 10 -18.60 -0.83 7.72
N LEU A 11 -18.11 -1.70 8.62
CA LEU A 11 -16.97 -1.38 9.49
C LEU A 11 -15.69 -1.14 8.68
N SER A 12 -15.44 -1.96 7.67
CA SER A 12 -14.28 -1.80 6.78
C SER A 12 -14.36 -0.49 6.01
N LEU A 13 -15.54 -0.14 5.48
CA LEU A 13 -15.77 1.10 4.75
C LEU A 13 -15.55 2.33 5.65
N VAL A 14 -16.12 2.31 6.87
CA VAL A 14 -15.93 3.39 7.85
C VAL A 14 -14.46 3.54 8.22
N LEU A 15 -13.78 2.42 8.50
CA LEU A 15 -12.35 2.43 8.83
C LEU A 15 -11.51 3.02 7.68
N LEU A 16 -11.73 2.57 6.45
CA LEU A 16 -11.04 3.07 5.27
C LEU A 16 -11.25 4.58 5.11
N ILE A 17 -12.48 5.06 5.20
CA ILE A 17 -12.79 6.49 5.09
C ILE A 17 -12.08 7.27 6.18
N MET A 18 -12.16 6.82 7.44
CA MET A 18 -11.50 7.49 8.57
C MET A 18 -9.98 7.54 8.40
N MET A 19 -9.36 6.45 7.96
CA MET A 19 -7.92 6.38 7.71
C MET A 19 -7.48 7.38 6.63
N HIS A 20 -8.22 7.49 5.52
CA HIS A 20 -7.89 8.41 4.43
C HIS A 20 -8.12 9.87 4.83
N ILE A 21 -9.21 10.18 5.54
CA ILE A 21 -9.44 11.53 6.08
C ILE A 21 -8.32 11.91 7.05
N ALA A 22 -7.96 11.01 7.97
CA ALA A 22 -6.85 11.24 8.89
C ALA A 22 -5.53 11.44 8.13
N GLY A 23 -5.27 10.63 7.11
CA GLY A 23 -4.10 10.77 6.22
C GLY A 23 -4.04 12.13 5.54
N VAL A 24 -5.14 12.59 4.93
CA VAL A 24 -5.22 13.91 4.29
C VAL A 24 -4.94 15.03 5.28
N ILE A 25 -5.60 15.02 6.45
CA ILE A 25 -5.41 16.06 7.48
C ILE A 25 -3.98 16.03 8.02
N GLY A 26 -3.50 14.84 8.37
CA GLY A 26 -2.23 14.62 9.03
C GLY A 26 -1.01 14.88 8.13
N LEU A 27 -1.10 14.57 6.84
CA LEU A 27 -0.08 14.91 5.85
C LEU A 27 -0.17 16.37 5.40
N HIS A 28 -1.32 17.03 5.50
CA HIS A 28 -1.42 18.43 5.09
C HIS A 28 -0.71 19.39 6.06
N TRP A 29 -0.79 19.13 7.38
CA TRP A 29 -0.24 20.05 8.38
C TRP A 29 1.24 19.76 8.68
N HIS A 30 2.10 20.78 8.62
CA HIS A 30 3.55 20.60 8.79
C HIS A 30 3.94 19.91 10.11
N ILE A 31 3.24 20.23 11.20
CA ILE A 31 3.53 19.69 12.54
C ILE A 31 3.23 18.18 12.63
N THR A 32 2.24 17.69 11.89
CA THR A 32 1.82 16.27 11.90
C THR A 32 2.38 15.47 10.74
N HIS A 33 2.88 16.13 9.69
CA HIS A 33 3.35 15.51 8.45
C HIS A 33 4.34 14.38 8.70
N PHE A 34 5.35 14.61 9.54
CA PHE A 34 6.35 13.61 9.89
C PHE A 34 5.71 12.34 10.50
N TYR A 35 4.81 12.49 11.47
CA TYR A 35 4.16 11.31 12.07
C TYR A 35 3.32 10.53 11.06
N PHE A 36 2.59 11.24 10.19
CA PHE A 36 1.73 10.61 9.20
C PHE A 36 2.48 10.00 8.02
N GLN A 37 3.68 10.47 7.69
CA GLN A 37 4.54 9.81 6.70
C GLN A 37 4.92 8.38 7.16
N TYR A 38 5.11 8.13 8.46
CA TYR A 38 5.43 6.77 8.95
C TYR A 38 4.20 5.84 8.86
N LEU A 39 3.01 6.43 8.85
CA LEU A 39 1.75 5.70 8.73
C LEU A 39 1.41 5.33 7.29
N ILE A 40 2.13 5.82 6.27
CA ILE A 40 1.85 5.50 4.86
C ILE A 40 2.05 4.01 4.60
N GLY A 41 3.20 3.45 4.97
CA GLY A 41 3.44 2.01 4.85
C GLY A 41 2.44 1.17 5.65
N PHE A 42 2.07 1.61 6.86
CA PHE A 42 1.05 0.95 7.66
C PHE A 42 -0.34 0.99 7.00
N ASN A 43 -0.73 2.13 6.44
CA ASN A 43 -1.99 2.30 5.71
C ASN A 43 -2.04 1.36 4.49
N LEU A 44 -0.95 1.26 3.73
CA LEU A 44 -0.88 0.36 2.58
C LEU A 44 -1.04 -1.12 2.98
N ILE A 45 -0.39 -1.55 4.06
CA ILE A 45 -0.55 -2.90 4.60
C ILE A 45 -1.98 -3.14 5.05
N LEU A 46 -2.55 -2.22 5.84
CA LEU A 46 -3.88 -2.41 6.42
C LEU A 46 -4.98 -2.41 5.36
N THR A 47 -4.89 -1.52 4.37
CA THR A 47 -5.82 -1.48 3.23
C THR A 47 -5.76 -2.76 2.40
N ASN A 48 -4.55 -3.30 2.15
CA ASN A 48 -4.39 -4.60 1.50
C ASN A 48 -4.96 -5.75 2.34
N ILE A 49 -4.76 -5.76 3.67
CA ILE A 49 -5.38 -6.77 4.56
C ILE A 49 -6.91 -6.72 4.47
N ILE A 50 -7.49 -5.52 4.50
CA ILE A 50 -8.93 -5.33 4.34
C ILE A 50 -9.36 -5.86 2.97
N LEU A 51 -8.70 -5.48 1.88
CA LEU A 51 -9.00 -5.94 0.53
C LEU A 51 -8.97 -7.47 0.44
N PHE A 52 -7.90 -8.10 0.92
CA PHE A 52 -7.73 -9.55 0.90
C PHE A 52 -8.72 -10.29 1.80
N SER A 53 -9.23 -9.66 2.86
CA SER A 53 -10.28 -10.25 3.71
C SER A 53 -11.62 -10.45 2.98
N PHE A 54 -11.87 -9.70 1.91
CA PHE A 54 -13.05 -9.87 1.04
C PHE A 54 -12.76 -10.73 -0.20
N HIS A 55 -11.53 -11.20 -0.40
CA HIS A 55 -11.19 -12.07 -1.51
C HIS A 55 -11.72 -13.49 -1.28
N GLN A 56 -12.42 -14.05 -2.27
CA GLN A 56 -13.19 -15.28 -2.11
C GLN A 56 -12.31 -16.55 -2.03
N SER A 57 -11.25 -16.64 -2.83
CA SER A 57 -10.37 -17.82 -2.82
C SER A 57 -8.95 -17.51 -3.27
N PHE A 58 -7.98 -17.84 -2.43
CA PHE A 58 -6.55 -17.73 -2.72
C PHE A 58 -6.05 -18.94 -3.51
N GLU A 59 -6.59 -19.12 -4.71
CA GLU A 59 -6.16 -20.19 -5.60
C GLU A 59 -4.69 -20.04 -5.99
N LYS A 60 -4.02 -21.17 -6.27
CA LYS A 60 -2.60 -21.16 -6.68
C LYS A 60 -2.32 -20.20 -7.84
N LYS A 61 -3.24 -20.09 -8.81
CA LYS A 61 -3.15 -19.16 -9.94
C LYS A 61 -3.16 -17.70 -9.48
N PHE A 62 -4.01 -17.34 -8.52
CA PHE A 62 -4.07 -16.00 -7.95
C PHE A 62 -2.76 -15.66 -7.24
N ILE A 63 -2.28 -16.54 -6.35
CA ILE A 63 -1.05 -16.31 -5.60
C ILE A 63 0.15 -16.12 -6.54
N ILE A 64 0.30 -17.00 -7.54
CA ILE A 64 1.39 -16.90 -8.52
C ILE A 64 1.29 -15.59 -9.31
N SER A 65 0.09 -15.23 -9.77
CA SER A 65 -0.11 -13.99 -10.55
C SER A 65 0.19 -12.76 -9.71
N PHE A 66 -0.27 -12.73 -8.46
CA PHE A 66 -0.01 -11.65 -7.52
C PHE A 66 1.49 -11.49 -7.25
N LEU A 67 2.20 -12.57 -6.92
CA LEU A 67 3.64 -12.53 -6.68
C LEU A 67 4.43 -12.11 -7.92
N LEU A 68 4.02 -12.56 -9.11
CA LEU A 68 4.64 -12.18 -10.37
C LEU A 68 4.46 -10.68 -10.64
N ILE A 69 3.24 -10.15 -10.47
CA ILE A 69 2.94 -8.73 -10.68
C ILE A 69 3.70 -7.88 -9.67
N ALA A 70 3.69 -8.25 -8.38
CA ALA A 70 4.42 -7.54 -7.34
C ALA A 70 5.93 -7.51 -7.62
N PHE A 71 6.50 -8.64 -8.05
CA PHE A 71 7.92 -8.74 -8.38
C PHE A 71 8.28 -7.92 -9.63
N LEU A 72 7.49 -8.02 -10.70
CA LEU A 72 7.73 -7.25 -11.92
C LEU A 72 7.56 -5.74 -11.68
N GLY A 73 6.56 -5.35 -10.90
CA GLY A 73 6.36 -3.96 -10.46
C GLY A 73 7.56 -3.44 -9.69
N PHE A 74 8.08 -4.22 -8.73
CA PHE A 74 9.31 -3.88 -8.01
C PHE A 74 10.52 -3.72 -8.93
N LEU A 75 10.70 -4.61 -9.93
CA LEU A 75 11.80 -4.51 -10.89
C LEU A 75 11.70 -3.26 -11.78
N ILE A 76 10.48 -2.93 -12.25
CA ILE A 76 10.24 -1.70 -13.01
C ILE A 76 10.58 -0.49 -12.15
N GLU A 77 10.19 -0.50 -10.88
CA GLU A 77 10.50 0.57 -9.95
C GLU A 77 12.02 0.72 -9.71
N LEU A 78 12.71 -0.41 -9.55
CA LEU A 78 14.18 -0.45 -9.42
C LEU A 78 14.87 0.13 -10.64
N LEU A 79 14.45 -0.25 -11.84
CA LEU A 79 14.96 0.34 -13.07
C LEU A 79 14.63 1.83 -13.14
N GLY A 80 13.42 2.23 -12.74
CA GLY A 80 12.97 3.62 -12.71
C GLY A 80 13.84 4.49 -11.82
N VAL A 81 14.06 4.09 -10.57
CA VAL A 81 14.85 4.84 -9.58
C VAL A 81 16.33 4.95 -10.00
N HIS A 82 16.93 3.86 -10.49
CA HIS A 82 18.36 3.85 -10.82
C HIS A 82 18.69 4.52 -12.16
N THR A 83 17.81 4.40 -13.16
CA THR A 83 18.07 4.96 -14.50
C THR A 83 17.45 6.33 -14.70
N GLY A 84 16.36 6.64 -13.98
CA GLY A 84 15.54 7.81 -14.20
C GLY A 84 14.79 7.84 -15.53
N VAL A 85 14.80 6.73 -16.31
CA VAL A 85 14.21 6.68 -17.66
C VAL A 85 12.69 6.48 -17.62
N ILE A 86 12.19 5.69 -16.66
CA ILE A 86 10.79 5.27 -16.63
C ILE A 86 9.91 6.35 -16.00
N PHE A 87 10.30 6.86 -14.83
CA PHE A 87 9.50 7.80 -14.04
C PHE A 87 10.23 9.14 -13.78
N GLY A 88 11.36 9.39 -14.44
CA GLY A 88 12.20 10.55 -14.17
C GLY A 88 13.14 10.35 -12.96
N LYS A 89 13.83 11.42 -12.56
CA LYS A 89 14.74 11.39 -11.40
C LYS A 89 13.96 11.71 -10.12
N TYR A 90 13.84 10.73 -9.24
CA TYR A 90 13.25 10.87 -7.90
C TYR A 90 13.90 9.85 -6.96
N GLN A 91 13.70 10.06 -5.66
CA GLN A 91 14.19 9.17 -4.62
C GLN A 91 13.06 8.88 -3.66
N TYR A 92 12.95 7.62 -3.23
CA TYR A 92 12.06 7.29 -2.14
C TYR A 92 12.59 7.84 -0.83
N GLU A 93 11.71 8.42 -0.04
CA GLU A 93 11.95 8.72 1.37
C GLU A 93 11.60 7.50 2.24
N TRP A 94 11.52 7.67 3.55
CA TRP A 94 11.30 6.59 4.51
C TRP A 94 9.81 6.19 4.68
N ALA A 95 8.89 6.85 3.98
CA ALA A 95 7.43 6.66 4.12
C ALA A 95 6.93 5.22 3.92
N LEU A 96 7.59 4.46 3.04
CA LEU A 96 7.25 3.06 2.72
C LEU A 96 8.14 2.03 3.43
N GLY A 97 8.90 2.45 4.45
CA GLY A 97 9.67 1.56 5.31
C GLY A 97 10.89 0.94 4.64
N PHE A 98 11.07 -0.36 4.82
CA PHE A 98 12.28 -1.09 4.42
C PHE A 98 12.50 -1.07 2.91
N LYS A 99 13.74 -0.79 2.50
CA LYS A 99 14.16 -0.67 1.10
C LYS A 99 15.19 -1.73 0.72
N ILE A 100 15.12 -2.16 -0.53
CA ILE A 100 16.15 -2.96 -1.19
C ILE A 100 16.64 -2.14 -2.38
N ALA A 101 17.95 -1.86 -2.43
CA ALA A 101 18.55 -1.05 -3.49
C ALA A 101 17.81 0.28 -3.72
N GLU A 102 17.51 1.00 -2.63
CA GLU A 102 16.80 2.30 -2.60
C GLU A 102 15.30 2.26 -2.95
N VAL A 103 14.77 1.10 -3.32
CA VAL A 103 13.34 0.89 -3.61
C VAL A 103 12.63 0.25 -2.41
N PRO A 104 11.51 0.82 -1.93
CA PRO A 104 10.73 0.22 -0.86
C PRO A 104 10.16 -1.14 -1.26
N LEU A 105 10.33 -2.15 -0.41
CA LEU A 105 9.78 -3.49 -0.67
C LEU A 105 8.24 -3.47 -0.75
N LEU A 106 7.61 -2.57 0.02
CA LEU A 106 6.16 -2.40 0.04
C LEU A 106 5.57 -1.91 -1.29
N ILE A 107 6.37 -1.43 -2.25
CA ILE A 107 5.84 -0.99 -3.55
C ILE A 107 5.17 -2.13 -4.31
N GLY A 108 5.57 -3.39 -4.07
CA GLY A 108 4.90 -4.54 -4.69
C GLY A 108 3.46 -4.78 -4.21
N LEU A 109 3.01 -4.10 -3.15
CA LEU A 109 1.62 -4.13 -2.66
C LEU A 109 0.77 -2.96 -3.17
N ASN A 110 1.35 -2.01 -3.90
CA ASN A 110 0.68 -0.83 -4.45
C ASN A 110 0.34 -1.08 -5.92
#